data_AF-A0A7S1YAI5-F1
#
_entry.id   AF-A0A7S1YAI5-F1
#
_cell.length_a   1.000
_cell.length_b   1.000
_cell.length_c   1.000
_cell.angle_alpha   90.00
_cell.angle_beta   90.00
_cell.angle_gamma   90.00
#
_symmetry.space_group_name_H-M   'P 1'
#
loop_
_entity.id
_entity.type
_entity.pdbx_description
1 polymer ?
#
loop_
_entity_poly.entity_id
_entity_poly.type
_entity_poly.pdbx_seq_one_letter_code
_entity_poly.pdbx_strand_id
1 'polypeptide(L)'
;VYWSENHSLMWLCAIQLTNEWYGWPVVQDDHQSRLMIFLQQKINHGFIEFFSTTYAPFTFAALANLFDFSSNAEIKELAEGAAIRLLQDIDLITNDKGGQFAVAGRNYKDNVESSTGTSNTMGWLLTGRGGEDGLNTGALSFGPGAIALATTTLDVSSVLRTPLVEAHIVRETGHNRNEFLQEWSGLNVHDRQLVGMNMGGYAHPDYVVDLFATLNFYNLWDSKYFEKLKPIRWLPPKVLRFAANAASTYGSSTLLHAQIVLHKYKTSMLSTLQDYHKGLNGEQQWPFLATVGSAPIYIATGSKESRNPSVHFPYAIQEQNVALLVYFPNSDLQLFGGAQGDSLDVTLIWPEDSFSEASVERGNWIVGREDLSYVAVYRSCLDVDGDGLPSCKSTKQVWACIVGHEDTHGSFEEFLEMLDAATIDKRMSKNFIAASVNADSQAISIEWSQEHHGPAKLALILGVILVGLVLALSIFVCIHIDPPASDELNKDKSTETWFGRRLRCFKTKTGAGLCLCLVLLAVIFSLGLVAILRLANEGNQLPSAIASSMGEIEV
;
A
#
# COMPACT_ATOMS: atom_id res chain seq x y z
N VAL A 1 -16.61 3.58 -9.49
CA VAL A 1 -15.14 3.70 -9.50
C VAL A 1 -14.60 2.45 -8.86
N TYR A 2 -13.66 1.79 -9.54
CA TYR A 2 -12.98 0.57 -9.10
C TYR A 2 -11.59 1.00 -8.63
N TRP A 3 -11.15 0.45 -7.49
CA TRP A 3 -10.08 1.05 -6.67
C TRP A 3 -8.83 0.18 -6.59
N SER A 4 -8.83 -0.94 -7.29
CA SER A 4 -7.84 -1.99 -7.16
C SER A 4 -7.78 -2.78 -8.45
N GLU A 5 -6.67 -3.48 -8.66
CA GLU A 5 -6.34 -4.17 -9.89
C GLU A 5 -7.40 -5.24 -10.21
N ASN A 6 -7.75 -6.08 -9.23
CA ASN A 6 -8.75 -7.14 -9.41
C ASN A 6 -10.13 -6.59 -9.79
N HIS A 7 -10.60 -5.52 -9.13
CA HIS A 7 -11.91 -4.93 -9.41
C HIS A 7 -11.95 -4.34 -10.83
N SER A 8 -10.87 -3.70 -11.28
CA SER A 8 -10.76 -3.18 -12.64
C SER A 8 -10.85 -4.29 -13.68
N LEU A 9 -10.15 -5.41 -13.47
CA LEU A 9 -10.20 -6.55 -14.38
C LEU A 9 -11.58 -7.22 -14.41
N MET A 10 -12.18 -7.47 -13.25
CA MET A 10 -13.53 -8.04 -13.16
C MET A 10 -14.56 -7.18 -13.89
N TRP A 11 -14.45 -5.85 -13.75
CA TRP A 11 -15.33 -4.92 -14.43
C TRP A 11 -15.14 -4.92 -15.95
N LEU A 12 -13.89 -4.85 -16.41
CA LEU A 12 -13.56 -4.88 -17.85
C LEU A 12 -14.00 -6.21 -18.48
N CYS A 13 -13.81 -7.33 -17.77
CA CYS A 13 -14.34 -8.64 -18.16
C CYS A 13 -15.87 -8.60 -18.33
N ALA A 14 -16.59 -8.12 -17.32
CA ALA A 14 -18.05 -8.08 -17.36
C ALA A 14 -18.57 -7.19 -18.51
N ILE A 15 -17.99 -6.00 -18.70
CA ILE A 15 -18.34 -5.13 -19.83
C ILE A 15 -18.08 -5.83 -21.16
N GLN A 16 -16.90 -6.43 -21.34
CA GLN A 16 -16.53 -7.07 -22.60
C GLN A 16 -17.54 -8.16 -22.98
N LEU A 17 -17.80 -9.09 -22.06
CA LEU A 17 -18.68 -10.22 -22.33
C LEU A 17 -20.14 -9.80 -22.51
N THR A 18 -20.62 -8.85 -21.71
CA THR A 18 -22.00 -8.33 -21.88
C THR A 18 -22.19 -7.54 -23.17
N ASN A 19 -21.16 -6.81 -23.61
CA ASN A 19 -21.18 -6.14 -24.92
C ASN A 19 -21.23 -7.15 -26.06
N GLU A 20 -20.35 -8.16 -26.04
CA GLU A 20 -20.30 -9.18 -27.10
C GLU A 20 -21.59 -10.00 -27.20
N TRP A 21 -22.18 -10.39 -26.06
CA TRP A 21 -23.32 -11.31 -26.05
C TRP A 21 -24.67 -10.63 -26.19
N TYR A 22 -24.83 -9.46 -25.59
CA TYR A 22 -26.12 -8.77 -25.51
C TYR A 22 -26.14 -7.44 -26.25
N GLY A 23 -25.01 -7.01 -26.85
CA GLY A 23 -24.90 -5.71 -27.49
C GLY A 23 -25.10 -4.55 -26.50
N TRP A 24 -24.84 -4.76 -25.21
CA TRP A 24 -25.06 -3.72 -24.21
C TRP A 24 -24.22 -2.49 -24.55
N PRO A 25 -24.82 -1.28 -24.53
CA PRO A 25 -24.12 -0.06 -24.86
C PRO A 25 -23.02 0.16 -23.83
N VAL A 26 -21.77 0.16 -24.28
CA VAL A 26 -20.65 0.50 -23.42
C VAL A 26 -20.54 2.01 -23.39
N VAL A 27 -20.59 2.58 -22.18
CA VAL A 27 -20.54 4.04 -21.96
C VAL A 27 -19.15 4.62 -22.30
N GLN A 28 -18.15 3.76 -22.51
CA GLN A 28 -16.76 4.13 -22.80
C GLN A 28 -16.31 3.51 -24.13
N ASP A 29 -16.03 4.37 -25.11
CA ASP A 29 -15.76 3.99 -26.51
C ASP A 29 -14.47 3.16 -26.73
N ASP A 30 -13.61 3.03 -25.72
CA ASP A 30 -12.26 2.42 -25.80
C ASP A 30 -12.02 1.29 -24.79
N HIS A 31 -13.06 0.72 -24.17
CA HIS A 31 -12.93 -0.33 -23.14
C HIS A 31 -12.12 -1.56 -23.59
N GLN A 32 -12.24 -1.98 -24.86
CA GLN A 32 -11.47 -3.09 -25.44
C GLN A 32 -9.97 -2.80 -25.41
N SER A 33 -9.56 -1.62 -25.91
CA SER A 33 -8.16 -1.19 -25.89
C SER A 33 -7.62 -1.16 -24.45
N ARG A 34 -8.41 -0.67 -23.50
CA ARG A 34 -8.03 -0.66 -22.08
C ARG A 34 -7.84 -2.06 -21.53
N LEU A 35 -8.75 -2.99 -21.83
CA LEU A 35 -8.65 -4.38 -21.41
C LEU A 35 -7.41 -5.05 -22.00
N MET A 36 -7.15 -4.89 -23.29
CA MET A 36 -5.98 -5.48 -23.96
C MET A 36 -4.68 -4.92 -23.37
N ILE A 37 -4.57 -3.60 -23.18
CA ILE A 37 -3.43 -2.99 -22.47
C ILE A 37 -3.32 -3.62 -21.07
N PHE A 38 -4.41 -3.68 -20.31
CA PHE A 38 -4.40 -4.21 -18.95
C PHE A 38 -3.92 -5.67 -18.89
N LEU A 39 -4.34 -6.54 -19.82
CA LEU A 39 -3.90 -7.93 -19.88
C LEU A 39 -2.43 -8.05 -20.29
N GLN A 40 -2.01 -7.29 -21.32
CA GLN A 40 -0.62 -7.24 -21.76
C GLN A 40 0.31 -6.81 -20.63
N GLN A 41 -0.13 -5.87 -19.79
CA GLN A 41 0.61 -5.45 -18.60
C GLN A 41 0.84 -6.61 -17.62
N LYS A 42 -0.14 -7.51 -17.42
CA LYS A 42 0.03 -8.67 -16.52
C LYS A 42 0.98 -9.70 -17.08
N ILE A 43 0.98 -9.87 -18.39
CA ILE A 43 1.93 -10.75 -19.07
C ILE A 43 3.36 -10.20 -18.92
N ASN A 44 3.55 -8.91 -19.18
CA ASN A 44 4.88 -8.29 -19.21
C ASN A 44 5.48 -8.08 -17.83
N HIS A 45 4.67 -7.63 -16.87
CA HIS A 45 5.15 -7.11 -15.59
C HIS A 45 4.58 -7.87 -14.38
N GLY A 46 3.70 -8.84 -14.59
CA GLY A 46 2.98 -9.52 -13.51
C GLY A 46 1.86 -8.67 -12.91
N PHE A 47 1.34 -9.14 -11.77
CA PHE A 47 0.26 -8.48 -11.04
C PHE A 47 0.84 -7.53 -9.99
N ILE A 48 0.29 -6.31 -9.89
CA ILE A 48 0.70 -5.37 -8.84
C ILE A 48 0.08 -5.76 -7.48
N GLU A 49 -1.05 -6.47 -7.48
CA GLU A 49 -1.57 -7.20 -6.30
C GLU A 49 -0.88 -8.57 -6.17
N PHE A 50 0.45 -8.58 -6.29
CA PHE A 50 1.27 -9.78 -6.30
C PHE A 50 1.03 -10.66 -5.06
N PHE A 51 1.06 -11.98 -5.28
CA PHE A 51 0.89 -13.03 -4.27
C PHE A 51 -0.32 -12.84 -3.33
N SER A 52 -1.33 -12.08 -3.76
CA SER A 52 -2.54 -11.85 -2.99
C SER A 52 -3.42 -13.09 -2.95
N THR A 53 -3.42 -13.81 -1.82
CA THR A 53 -4.37 -14.91 -1.58
C THR A 53 -5.81 -14.43 -1.40
N THR A 54 -5.99 -13.12 -1.14
CA THR A 54 -7.31 -12.47 -1.14
C THR A 54 -7.87 -12.28 -2.56
N TYR A 55 -7.06 -11.76 -3.48
CA TYR A 55 -7.56 -11.26 -4.77
C TYR A 55 -7.29 -12.18 -5.95
N ALA A 56 -6.27 -13.04 -5.90
CA ALA A 56 -5.97 -13.98 -6.97
C ALA A 56 -7.18 -14.83 -7.41
N PRO A 57 -8.06 -15.32 -6.50
CA PRO A 57 -9.23 -16.09 -6.92
C PRO A 57 -10.23 -15.29 -7.76
N PHE A 58 -10.44 -14.01 -7.45
CA PHE A 58 -11.35 -13.15 -8.21
C PHE A 58 -10.73 -12.75 -9.56
N THR A 59 -9.44 -12.42 -9.54
CA THR A 59 -8.67 -12.09 -10.75
C THR A 59 -8.66 -13.26 -11.72
N PHE A 60 -8.35 -14.47 -11.24
CA PHE A 60 -8.34 -15.66 -12.08
C PHE A 60 -9.72 -15.97 -12.67
N ALA A 61 -10.79 -15.85 -11.88
CA ALA A 61 -12.15 -16.06 -12.40
C ALA A 61 -12.48 -15.11 -13.56
N ALA A 62 -12.05 -13.85 -13.50
CA ALA A 62 -12.23 -12.92 -14.62
C ALA A 62 -11.41 -13.33 -15.86
N LEU A 63 -10.15 -13.74 -15.67
CA LEU A 63 -9.28 -14.19 -16.77
C LEU A 63 -9.83 -15.46 -17.45
N ALA A 64 -10.23 -16.46 -16.67
CA ALA A 64 -10.82 -17.69 -17.19
C ALA A 64 -12.11 -17.41 -17.97
N ASN A 65 -12.97 -16.51 -17.48
CA ASN A 65 -14.18 -16.12 -18.21
C ASN A 65 -13.85 -15.42 -19.54
N LEU A 66 -12.85 -14.52 -19.57
CA LEU A 66 -12.40 -13.90 -20.82
C LEU A 66 -11.87 -14.96 -21.81
N PHE A 67 -11.04 -15.88 -21.32
CA PHE A 67 -10.47 -16.95 -22.13
C PHE A 67 -11.56 -17.89 -22.69
N ASP A 68 -12.51 -18.34 -21.89
CA ASP A 68 -13.51 -19.30 -22.35
C ASP A 68 -14.57 -18.62 -23.25
N PHE A 69 -15.02 -17.42 -22.87
CA PHE A 69 -16.27 -16.85 -23.37
C PHE A 69 -16.13 -15.66 -24.31
N SER A 70 -14.97 -15.00 -24.40
CA SER A 70 -14.80 -13.92 -25.38
C SER A 70 -14.81 -14.49 -26.80
N SER A 71 -15.40 -13.74 -27.72
CA SER A 71 -15.36 -13.99 -29.17
C SER A 71 -14.14 -13.34 -29.84
N ASN A 72 -13.44 -12.43 -29.14
CA ASN A 72 -12.23 -11.80 -29.63
C ASN A 72 -11.00 -12.68 -29.35
N ALA A 73 -10.36 -13.17 -30.42
CA ALA A 73 -9.21 -14.06 -30.33
C ALA A 73 -8.00 -13.44 -29.61
N GLU A 74 -7.74 -12.14 -29.80
CA GLU A 74 -6.62 -11.45 -29.15
C GLU A 74 -6.85 -11.31 -27.65
N ILE A 75 -8.07 -11.00 -27.22
CA ILE A 75 -8.43 -10.96 -25.79
C ILE A 75 -8.28 -12.34 -25.15
N LYS A 76 -8.67 -13.41 -25.86
CA LYS A 76 -8.50 -14.79 -25.38
C LYS A 76 -7.03 -15.13 -25.16
N GLU A 77 -6.17 -14.87 -26.14
CA GLU A 77 -4.73 -15.12 -26.06
C GLU A 77 -4.07 -14.34 -24.92
N LEU A 78 -4.42 -13.05 -24.76
CA LEU A 78 -3.91 -12.23 -23.67
C LEU A 78 -4.44 -12.70 -22.29
N ALA A 79 -5.70 -13.14 -22.21
CA ALA A 79 -6.28 -13.67 -20.99
C ALA A 79 -5.63 -15.00 -20.59
N GLU A 80 -5.33 -15.88 -21.55
CA GLU A 80 -4.55 -17.11 -21.35
C GLU A 80 -3.18 -16.80 -20.76
N GLY A 81 -2.39 -15.92 -21.41
CA GLY A 81 -1.05 -15.57 -20.93
C GLY A 81 -1.06 -15.01 -19.50
N ALA A 82 -2.00 -14.10 -19.20
CA ALA A 82 -2.16 -13.54 -17.88
C ALA A 82 -2.62 -14.58 -16.83
N ALA A 83 -3.52 -15.50 -17.22
CA ALA A 83 -4.01 -16.57 -16.35
C ALA A 83 -2.89 -17.54 -15.99
N ILE A 84 -2.12 -18.01 -16.97
CA ILE A 84 -0.97 -18.91 -16.74
C ILE A 84 0.05 -18.25 -15.81
N ARG A 85 0.36 -16.96 -16.02
CA ARG A 85 1.25 -16.21 -15.13
C ARG A 85 0.74 -16.16 -13.69
N LEU A 86 -0.56 -15.90 -13.48
CA LEU A 86 -1.16 -15.88 -12.14
C LEU A 86 -1.12 -17.26 -11.47
N LEU A 87 -1.39 -18.34 -12.22
CA LEU A 87 -1.33 -19.70 -11.69
C LEU A 87 0.11 -20.12 -11.33
N GLN A 88 1.11 -19.68 -12.10
CA GLN A 88 2.54 -19.84 -11.75
C GLN A 88 2.87 -19.13 -10.43
N ASP A 89 2.31 -17.94 -10.19
CA ASP A 89 2.49 -17.21 -8.94
C ASP A 89 1.89 -17.96 -7.74
N ILE A 90 0.72 -18.58 -7.94
CA ILE A 90 0.05 -19.41 -6.92
C ILE A 90 0.87 -20.67 -6.60
N ASP A 91 1.35 -21.41 -7.61
CA ASP A 91 2.18 -22.60 -7.39
C ASP A 91 3.49 -22.23 -6.67
N LEU A 92 4.13 -21.14 -7.09
CA LEU A 92 5.39 -20.68 -6.53
C LEU A 92 5.32 -20.54 -5.00
N ILE A 93 4.27 -19.88 -4.52
CA ILE A 93 4.08 -19.60 -3.08
C ILE A 93 3.37 -20.73 -2.32
N THR A 94 2.96 -21.82 -2.98
CA THR A 94 2.31 -22.97 -2.34
C THR A 94 3.37 -23.96 -1.83
N ASN A 95 3.52 -24.10 -0.51
CA ASN A 95 4.45 -25.09 0.08
C ASN A 95 3.88 -26.52 0.04
N ASP A 96 4.68 -27.52 0.45
CA ASP A 96 4.28 -28.93 0.40
C ASP A 96 3.06 -29.27 1.29
N LYS A 97 2.75 -28.43 2.29
CA LYS A 97 1.55 -28.54 3.14
C LYS A 97 0.38 -27.69 2.62
N GLY A 98 0.48 -27.10 1.42
CA GLY A 98 -0.59 -26.31 0.80
C GLY A 98 -0.74 -24.88 1.36
N GLY A 99 0.15 -24.46 2.27
CA GLY A 99 0.21 -23.10 2.78
C GLY A 99 0.68 -22.12 1.69
N GLN A 100 0.02 -20.97 1.61
CA GLN A 100 0.32 -19.90 0.65
C GLN A 100 0.72 -18.63 1.39
N PHE A 101 1.86 -18.71 2.07
CA PHE A 101 2.31 -17.69 3.00
C PHE A 101 3.59 -17.07 2.45
N ALA A 102 3.43 -15.99 1.70
CA ALA A 102 4.52 -15.20 1.17
C ALA A 102 4.19 -13.71 1.30
N VAL A 103 5.20 -12.85 1.12
CA VAL A 103 5.00 -11.40 0.97
C VAL A 103 3.94 -11.11 -0.09
N ALA A 104 3.14 -10.07 0.11
CA ALA A 104 2.01 -9.78 -0.75
C ALA A 104 1.74 -8.28 -0.89
N GLY A 105 1.32 -7.88 -2.10
CA GLY A 105 1.01 -6.50 -2.46
C GLY A 105 -0.35 -6.04 -1.95
N ARG A 106 -1.30 -6.95 -1.74
CA ARG A 106 -2.49 -6.69 -0.95
C ARG A 106 -3.01 -7.98 -0.33
N ASN A 107 -3.06 -8.06 0.98
CA ASN A 107 -3.64 -9.21 1.64
C ASN A 107 -4.29 -8.84 2.98
N TYR A 108 -5.18 -9.69 3.46
CA TYR A 108 -5.78 -9.57 4.77
C TYR A 108 -5.18 -10.57 5.75
N LYS A 109 -5.13 -10.19 7.03
CA LYS A 109 -4.64 -11.01 8.14
C LYS A 109 -5.22 -12.43 8.11
N ASP A 110 -6.54 -12.54 7.96
CA ASP A 110 -7.26 -13.83 7.91
C ASP A 110 -6.72 -14.80 6.84
N ASN A 111 -6.19 -14.25 5.73
CA ASN A 111 -5.65 -15.03 4.61
C ASN A 111 -4.14 -15.28 4.71
N VAL A 112 -3.47 -14.69 5.71
CA VAL A 112 -2.06 -14.91 6.05
C VAL A 112 -1.94 -15.87 7.24
N GLU A 113 -2.91 -15.87 8.16
CA GLU A 113 -2.90 -16.74 9.34
C GLU A 113 -3.50 -18.13 9.10
N SER A 114 -4.15 -18.33 7.95
CA SER A 114 -4.90 -19.56 7.67
C SER A 114 -4.56 -20.16 6.31
N SER A 115 -4.46 -21.49 6.27
CA SER A 115 -4.35 -22.29 5.05
C SER A 115 -5.72 -22.70 4.46
N THR A 116 -6.83 -22.18 4.98
CA THR A 116 -8.21 -22.58 4.59
C THR A 116 -8.90 -21.59 3.64
N GLY A 117 -8.13 -20.69 3.01
CA GLY A 117 -8.65 -19.65 2.12
C GLY A 117 -9.04 -20.14 0.72
N THR A 118 -9.77 -19.27 0.00
CA THR A 118 -10.19 -19.54 -1.39
C THR A 118 -9.02 -19.75 -2.36
N SER A 119 -7.88 -19.09 -2.13
CA SER A 119 -6.65 -19.28 -2.92
C SER A 119 -5.94 -20.60 -2.62
N ASN A 120 -5.99 -21.09 -1.37
CA ASN A 120 -5.44 -22.41 -1.03
C ASN A 120 -6.16 -23.53 -1.77
N THR A 121 -7.48 -23.41 -1.97
CA THR A 121 -8.24 -24.36 -2.80
C THR A 121 -7.73 -24.38 -4.23
N MET A 122 -7.39 -23.22 -4.81
CA MET A 122 -6.75 -23.16 -6.13
C MET A 122 -5.37 -23.80 -6.11
N GLY A 123 -4.55 -23.53 -5.09
CA GLY A 123 -3.24 -24.16 -4.92
C GLY A 123 -3.33 -25.69 -4.85
N TRP A 124 -4.33 -26.20 -4.13
CA TRP A 124 -4.61 -27.64 -4.06
C TRP A 124 -5.03 -28.22 -5.41
N LEU A 125 -5.96 -27.57 -6.13
CA LEU A 125 -6.36 -28.01 -7.48
C LEU A 125 -5.19 -28.00 -8.46
N LEU A 126 -4.26 -27.05 -8.32
CA LEU A 126 -3.07 -26.96 -9.17
C LEU A 126 -1.99 -27.97 -8.80
N THR A 127 -1.77 -28.24 -7.51
CA THR A 127 -0.54 -28.92 -7.07
C THR A 127 -0.77 -30.25 -6.38
N GLY A 128 -2.00 -30.53 -5.94
CA GLY A 128 -2.34 -31.62 -5.04
C GLY A 128 -1.78 -31.47 -3.62
N ARG A 129 -1.03 -30.40 -3.31
CA ARG A 129 -0.46 -30.12 -1.99
C ARG A 129 -1.53 -29.58 -1.04
N GLY A 130 -1.40 -29.90 0.25
CA GLY A 130 -2.39 -29.59 1.29
C GLY A 130 -3.14 -30.79 1.86
N GLY A 131 -3.17 -31.92 1.15
CA GLY A 131 -3.66 -33.23 1.62
C GLY A 131 -5.12 -33.28 2.11
N GLU A 132 -5.65 -34.47 2.41
CA GLU A 132 -6.96 -34.64 3.07
C GLU A 132 -6.93 -34.25 4.56
N ASP A 133 -5.75 -34.34 5.20
CA ASP A 133 -5.55 -34.06 6.63
C ASP A 133 -5.26 -32.58 6.94
N GLY A 134 -4.75 -31.80 5.97
CA GLY A 134 -4.51 -30.36 6.07
C GLY A 134 -5.69 -29.52 5.56
N LEU A 135 -6.58 -30.14 4.79
CA LEU A 135 -7.90 -29.62 4.52
C LEU A 135 -8.79 -29.92 5.73
N ASN A 136 -9.06 -28.90 6.54
CA ASN A 136 -10.27 -28.91 7.34
C ASN A 136 -11.45 -28.89 6.34
N THR A 137 -11.82 -30.07 5.82
CA THR A 137 -12.81 -30.31 4.76
C THR A 137 -14.20 -29.77 5.14
N GLY A 138 -14.40 -29.36 6.39
CA GLY A 138 -15.59 -28.65 6.85
C GLY A 138 -15.72 -27.20 6.37
N ALA A 139 -14.67 -26.59 5.82
CA ALA A 139 -14.69 -25.18 5.41
C ALA A 139 -13.84 -24.84 4.17
N LEU A 140 -13.77 -25.74 3.17
CA LEU A 140 -13.32 -25.34 1.83
C LEU A 140 -14.25 -24.23 1.32
N SER A 141 -13.77 -22.99 1.40
CA SER A 141 -14.44 -21.87 0.74
C SER A 141 -14.14 -21.98 -0.74
N PHE A 142 -15.03 -22.64 -1.50
CA PHE A 142 -14.98 -22.69 -2.95
C PHE A 142 -15.22 -21.27 -3.50
N GLY A 143 -14.14 -20.50 -3.60
CA GLY A 143 -14.15 -19.18 -4.20
C GLY A 143 -14.32 -19.25 -5.71
N PRO A 144 -14.65 -18.12 -6.36
CA PRO A 144 -14.91 -18.08 -7.79
C PRO A 144 -13.73 -18.58 -8.64
N GLY A 145 -12.48 -18.37 -8.18
CA GLY A 145 -11.29 -18.84 -8.88
C GLY A 145 -11.14 -20.36 -8.93
N ALA A 146 -11.46 -21.06 -7.83
CA ALA A 146 -11.40 -22.53 -7.78
C ALA A 146 -12.47 -23.16 -8.69
N ILE A 147 -13.69 -22.60 -8.70
CA ILE A 147 -14.76 -23.03 -9.60
C ILE A 147 -14.32 -22.81 -11.06
N ALA A 148 -13.84 -21.61 -11.38
CA ALA A 148 -13.36 -21.29 -12.72
C ALA A 148 -12.24 -22.23 -13.16
N LEU A 149 -11.28 -22.54 -12.28
CA LEU A 149 -10.15 -23.42 -12.60
C LEU A 149 -10.62 -24.86 -12.88
N ALA A 150 -11.63 -25.33 -12.15
CA ALA A 150 -12.18 -26.67 -12.33
C ALA A 150 -13.03 -26.80 -13.61
N THR A 151 -13.58 -25.71 -14.14
CA THR A 151 -14.52 -25.73 -15.27
C THR A 151 -14.00 -25.13 -16.56
N THR A 152 -12.88 -24.40 -16.52
CA THR A 152 -12.30 -23.72 -17.68
C THR A 152 -11.75 -24.70 -18.72
N THR A 153 -11.69 -24.27 -19.97
CA THR A 153 -11.03 -25.01 -21.06
C THR A 153 -9.54 -24.67 -21.20
N LEU A 154 -9.02 -23.76 -20.36
CA LEU A 154 -7.62 -23.35 -20.34
C LEU A 154 -6.67 -24.52 -20.09
N ASP A 155 -5.66 -24.69 -20.95
CA ASP A 155 -4.62 -25.70 -20.73
C ASP A 155 -3.60 -25.22 -19.68
N VAL A 156 -3.75 -25.72 -18.46
CA VAL A 156 -2.85 -25.41 -17.33
C VAL A 156 -1.63 -26.33 -17.24
N SER A 157 -1.41 -27.23 -18.21
CA SER A 157 -0.32 -28.22 -18.17
C SER A 157 1.07 -27.60 -18.05
N SER A 158 1.26 -26.36 -18.51
CA SER A 158 2.51 -25.58 -18.36
C SER A 158 2.83 -25.23 -16.91
N VAL A 159 1.83 -25.12 -16.04
CA VAL A 159 1.98 -24.84 -14.61
C VAL A 159 2.26 -26.14 -13.84
N LEU A 160 1.62 -27.25 -14.22
CA LEU A 160 1.65 -28.52 -13.48
C LEU A 160 2.99 -29.28 -13.57
N ARG A 161 3.92 -28.85 -14.43
CA ARG A 161 4.95 -29.75 -14.99
C ARG A 161 6.08 -30.14 -14.04
N THR A 162 6.35 -29.42 -12.95
CA THR A 162 7.26 -29.89 -11.88
C THR A 162 7.03 -29.08 -10.60
N PRO A 163 6.64 -29.72 -9.48
CA PRO A 163 6.52 -29.01 -8.21
C PRO A 163 7.86 -28.38 -7.83
N LEU A 164 7.88 -27.07 -7.59
CA LEU A 164 9.05 -26.39 -7.06
C LEU A 164 9.25 -26.82 -5.60
N VAL A 165 10.20 -27.73 -5.38
CA VAL A 165 10.61 -28.22 -4.05
C VAL A 165 11.63 -27.28 -3.42
N GLU A 166 12.60 -26.85 -4.22
CA GLU A 166 13.61 -25.87 -3.84
C GLU A 166 13.55 -24.72 -4.84
N ALA A 167 13.52 -23.49 -4.33
CA ALA A 167 13.60 -22.30 -5.14
C ALA A 167 14.26 -21.18 -4.37
N HIS A 168 15.23 -20.52 -4.99
CA HIS A 168 15.65 -19.19 -4.60
C HIS A 168 15.35 -18.26 -5.77
N ILE A 169 14.41 -17.34 -5.56
CA ILE A 169 13.89 -16.46 -6.60
C ILE A 169 14.07 -15.02 -6.16
N VAL A 170 14.67 -14.23 -7.05
CA VAL A 170 14.59 -12.78 -7.02
C VAL A 170 13.72 -12.36 -8.18
N ARG A 171 12.58 -11.74 -7.89
CA ARG A 171 11.60 -11.36 -8.90
C ARG A 171 11.12 -9.95 -8.68
N GLU A 172 11.17 -9.16 -9.74
CA GLU A 172 10.48 -7.89 -9.80
C GLU A 172 9.03 -8.10 -10.25
N THR A 173 8.11 -7.37 -9.65
CA THR A 173 6.70 -7.34 -10.07
C THR A 173 6.18 -5.91 -10.14
N GLY A 174 5.30 -5.71 -11.11
CA GLY A 174 4.93 -4.39 -11.58
C GLY A 174 6.06 -3.73 -12.40
N HIS A 175 5.70 -2.66 -13.07
CA HIS A 175 6.60 -1.74 -13.76
C HIS A 175 7.04 -0.58 -12.85
N ASN A 176 8.10 0.11 -13.24
CA ASN A 176 8.42 1.39 -12.63
C ASN A 176 7.42 2.49 -13.03
N ARG A 177 7.46 3.62 -12.31
CA ARG A 177 6.52 4.73 -12.51
C ARG A 177 6.56 5.32 -13.93
N ASN A 178 7.73 5.37 -14.57
CA ASN A 178 7.87 6.01 -15.88
C ASN A 178 7.34 5.10 -16.99
N GLU A 179 7.64 3.80 -16.92
CA GLU A 179 7.08 2.77 -17.79
C GLU A 179 5.55 2.78 -17.73
N PHE A 180 5.02 2.79 -16.52
CA PHE A 180 3.59 2.93 -16.30
C PHE A 180 3.00 4.16 -17.01
N LEU A 181 3.57 5.34 -16.77
CA LEU A 181 3.08 6.58 -17.38
C LEU A 181 3.18 6.55 -18.91
N GLN A 182 4.17 5.86 -19.46
CA GLN A 182 4.37 5.71 -20.90
C GLN A 182 3.32 4.77 -21.52
N GLU A 183 3.12 3.60 -20.94
CA GLU A 183 2.19 2.57 -21.44
C GLU A 183 0.73 3.04 -21.36
N TRP A 184 0.42 3.89 -20.38
CA TRP A 184 -0.90 4.46 -20.17
C TRP A 184 -1.03 5.92 -20.67
N SER A 185 -0.05 6.42 -21.43
CA SER A 185 0.02 7.83 -21.87
C SER A 185 -1.14 8.30 -22.74
N GLY A 186 -1.81 7.38 -23.46
CA GLY A 186 -2.97 7.67 -24.30
C GLY A 186 -4.29 7.85 -23.54
N LEU A 187 -4.30 7.62 -22.22
CA LEU A 187 -5.50 7.69 -21.39
C LEU A 187 -5.92 9.13 -21.06
N ASN A 188 -7.24 9.34 -20.95
CA ASN A 188 -7.76 10.58 -20.38
C ASN A 188 -7.48 10.66 -18.87
N VAL A 189 -7.72 11.83 -18.28
CA VAL A 189 -7.44 12.12 -16.86
C VAL A 189 -8.11 11.15 -15.89
N HIS A 190 -9.32 10.67 -16.22
CA HIS A 190 -10.10 9.78 -15.35
C HIS A 190 -9.58 8.36 -15.39
N ASP A 191 -9.18 7.89 -16.57
CA ASP A 191 -8.62 6.56 -16.72
C ASP A 191 -7.24 6.50 -16.10
N ARG A 192 -6.40 7.52 -16.32
CA ARG A 192 -5.10 7.63 -15.64
C ARG A 192 -5.26 7.58 -14.12
N GLN A 193 -6.27 8.24 -13.57
CA GLN A 193 -6.56 8.16 -12.14
C GLN A 193 -7.00 6.77 -11.70
N LEU A 194 -7.86 6.09 -12.47
CA LEU A 194 -8.28 4.72 -12.15
C LEU A 194 -7.08 3.78 -12.08
N VAL A 195 -6.15 3.89 -13.04
CA VAL A 195 -4.95 3.06 -13.02
C VAL A 195 -4.00 3.48 -11.87
N GLY A 196 -3.91 4.77 -11.54
CA GLY A 196 -3.23 5.25 -10.33
C GLY A 196 -3.82 4.73 -9.01
N MET A 197 -5.13 4.51 -8.96
CA MET A 197 -5.78 3.87 -7.80
C MET A 197 -5.49 2.36 -7.74
N ASN A 198 -5.41 1.67 -8.89
CA ASN A 198 -5.10 0.25 -8.92
C ASN A 198 -3.76 -0.05 -8.21
N MET A 199 -2.75 0.80 -8.43
CA MET A 199 -1.44 0.70 -7.75
C MET A 199 -1.43 1.20 -6.29
N GLY A 200 -2.56 1.51 -5.68
CA GLY A 200 -2.62 2.06 -4.32
C GLY A 200 -2.17 3.52 -4.20
N GLY A 201 -1.94 4.21 -5.31
CA GLY A 201 -1.52 5.63 -5.36
C GLY A 201 -2.67 6.61 -5.16
N TYR A 202 -3.56 6.37 -4.18
CA TYR A 202 -4.82 7.12 -4.04
C TYR A 202 -4.62 8.63 -3.91
N ALA A 203 -3.65 9.07 -3.11
CA ALA A 203 -3.32 10.49 -2.90
C ALA A 203 -1.86 10.81 -3.25
N HIS A 204 -1.25 10.03 -4.15
CA HIS A 204 0.14 10.23 -4.57
C HIS A 204 0.30 11.62 -5.23
N PRO A 205 1.42 12.34 -5.01
CA PRO A 205 1.61 13.70 -5.54
C PRO A 205 1.45 13.86 -7.06
N ASP A 206 1.75 12.81 -7.80
CA ASP A 206 1.61 12.81 -9.26
C ASP A 206 0.16 12.76 -9.72
N TYR A 207 -0.72 12.09 -8.96
CA TYR A 207 -2.10 11.78 -9.35
C TYR A 207 -3.16 12.53 -8.54
N VAL A 208 -2.79 13.22 -7.45
CA VAL A 208 -3.77 13.90 -6.58
C VAL A 208 -4.66 14.92 -7.31
N VAL A 209 -4.15 15.55 -8.37
CA VAL A 209 -4.94 16.47 -9.20
C VAL A 209 -5.96 15.71 -10.05
N ASP A 210 -5.57 14.55 -10.57
CA ASP A 210 -6.42 13.68 -11.38
C ASP A 210 -7.48 13.01 -10.52
N LEU A 211 -7.16 12.68 -9.27
CA LEU A 211 -8.12 12.29 -8.24
C LEU A 211 -9.22 13.34 -8.16
N PHE A 212 -8.88 14.59 -7.87
CA PHE A 212 -9.88 15.65 -7.67
C PHE A 212 -10.71 15.91 -8.93
N ALA A 213 -10.09 15.86 -10.12
CA ALA A 213 -10.81 15.92 -11.39
C ALA A 213 -11.83 14.77 -11.53
N THR A 214 -11.43 13.56 -11.15
CA THR A 214 -12.26 12.35 -11.20
C THR A 214 -13.40 12.39 -10.17
N LEU A 215 -13.15 12.91 -8.97
CA LEU A 215 -14.20 13.12 -7.96
C LEU A 215 -15.28 14.09 -8.43
N ASN A 216 -14.88 15.16 -9.12
CA ASN A 216 -15.81 16.10 -9.73
C ASN A 216 -16.61 15.46 -10.87
N PHE A 217 -15.94 14.75 -11.77
CA PHE A 217 -16.57 14.15 -12.95
C PHE A 217 -17.63 13.11 -12.58
N TYR A 218 -17.32 12.20 -11.65
CA TYR A 218 -18.24 11.15 -11.21
C TYR A 218 -19.13 11.55 -10.02
N ASN A 219 -19.06 12.82 -9.57
CA ASN A 219 -19.79 13.33 -8.41
C ASN A 219 -19.63 12.47 -7.13
N LEU A 220 -18.39 12.15 -6.77
CA LEU A 220 -18.06 11.20 -5.69
C LEU A 220 -17.80 11.83 -4.33
N TRP A 221 -17.92 13.16 -4.22
CA TRP A 221 -17.61 13.91 -3.00
C TRP A 221 -18.45 13.51 -1.79
N ASP A 222 -19.67 13.03 -2.01
CA ASP A 222 -20.59 12.58 -0.96
C ASP A 222 -20.45 11.09 -0.65
N SER A 223 -19.49 10.41 -1.28
CA SER A 223 -19.17 9.03 -0.90
C SER A 223 -18.46 8.99 0.45
N LYS A 224 -18.74 7.95 1.24
CA LYS A 224 -18.07 7.68 2.53
C LYS A 224 -16.54 7.67 2.45
N TYR A 225 -15.97 7.49 1.25
CA TYR A 225 -14.54 7.43 1.02
C TYR A 225 -13.90 8.81 0.80
N PHE A 226 -14.66 9.80 0.30
CA PHE A 226 -14.13 11.10 -0.10
C PHE A 226 -14.77 12.29 0.61
N GLU A 227 -15.80 12.07 1.42
CA GLU A 227 -16.46 13.13 2.19
C GLU A 227 -15.47 13.94 3.04
N LYS A 228 -14.42 13.30 3.57
CA LYS A 228 -13.35 13.96 4.35
C LYS A 228 -12.48 14.90 3.51
N LEU A 229 -12.40 14.68 2.18
CA LEU A 229 -11.69 15.55 1.24
C LEU A 229 -12.58 16.67 0.69
N LYS A 230 -13.90 16.59 0.85
CA LYS A 230 -14.85 17.60 0.37
C LYS A 230 -14.53 19.02 0.83
N PRO A 231 -14.06 19.29 2.08
CA PRO A 231 -13.71 20.65 2.51
C PRO A 231 -12.58 21.29 1.71
N ILE A 232 -11.71 20.50 1.07
CA ILE A 232 -10.56 20.98 0.30
C ILE A 232 -10.75 20.89 -1.21
N ARG A 233 -11.95 20.53 -1.70
CA ARG A 233 -12.26 20.33 -3.13
C ARG A 233 -11.97 21.55 -4.04
N TRP A 234 -11.86 22.74 -3.47
CA TRP A 234 -11.63 24.00 -4.16
C TRP A 234 -10.16 24.42 -4.24
N LEU A 235 -9.24 23.65 -3.64
CA LEU A 235 -7.82 23.97 -3.66
C LEU A 235 -7.23 23.92 -5.09
N PRO A 236 -6.37 24.89 -5.47
CA PRO A 236 -5.69 24.87 -6.76
C PRO A 236 -4.77 23.65 -6.93
N PRO A 237 -4.54 23.15 -8.16
CA PRO A 237 -3.68 21.99 -8.43
C PRO A 237 -2.28 22.06 -7.80
N LYS A 238 -1.64 23.24 -7.79
CA LYS A 238 -0.32 23.43 -7.18
C LYS A 238 -0.34 23.19 -5.67
N VAL A 239 -1.40 23.64 -4.99
CA VAL A 239 -1.58 23.45 -3.54
C VAL A 239 -1.88 21.99 -3.22
N LEU A 240 -2.68 21.32 -4.06
CA LEU A 240 -2.95 19.88 -3.91
C LEU A 240 -1.68 19.03 -4.03
N ARG A 241 -0.86 19.26 -5.07
CA ARG A 241 0.42 18.55 -5.24
C ARG A 241 1.37 18.80 -4.07
N PHE A 242 1.43 20.04 -3.60
CA PHE A 242 2.23 20.40 -2.45
C PHE A 242 1.78 19.70 -1.17
N ALA A 243 0.46 19.69 -0.89
CA ALA A 243 -0.10 18.98 0.26
C ALA A 243 0.15 17.46 0.18
N ALA A 244 -0.02 16.86 -1.00
CA ALA A 244 0.30 15.46 -1.23
C ALA A 244 1.78 15.14 -1.01
N ASN A 245 2.70 16.00 -1.48
CA ASN A 245 4.14 15.85 -1.22
C ASN A 245 4.46 15.91 0.28
N ALA A 246 3.81 16.82 1.02
CA ALA A 246 3.97 16.91 2.46
C ALA A 246 3.43 15.67 3.18
N ALA A 247 2.34 15.07 2.68
CA ALA A 247 1.74 13.85 3.22
C ALA A 247 2.21 12.55 2.55
N SER A 248 3.31 12.59 1.79
CA SER A 248 3.78 11.47 0.96
C SER A 248 3.98 10.17 1.74
N THR A 249 4.38 10.26 3.02
CA THR A 249 4.51 9.13 3.94
C THR A 249 3.24 8.26 4.04
N TYR A 250 2.07 8.86 3.88
CA TYR A 250 0.77 8.17 3.97
C TYR A 250 0.20 7.75 2.62
N GLY A 251 0.56 8.46 1.54
CA GLY A 251 -0.09 8.32 0.23
C GLY A 251 0.78 7.75 -0.88
N SER A 252 2.03 7.36 -0.57
CA SER A 252 3.03 7.00 -1.60
C SER A 252 3.55 5.57 -1.55
N SER A 253 3.03 4.72 -0.67
CA SER A 253 3.32 3.28 -0.65
C SER A 253 2.57 2.53 -1.76
N THR A 254 2.90 2.85 -3.01
CA THR A 254 2.29 2.26 -4.20
C THR A 254 2.76 0.83 -4.44
N LEU A 255 1.95 -0.03 -5.04
CA LEU A 255 2.25 -1.43 -5.35
C LEU A 255 3.19 -1.65 -6.55
N LEU A 256 3.95 -0.64 -6.94
CA LEU A 256 4.82 -0.68 -8.11
C LEU A 256 6.24 -1.12 -7.74
N HIS A 257 6.93 -1.75 -8.69
CA HIS A 257 8.36 -2.04 -8.66
C HIS A 257 8.80 -2.74 -7.36
N ALA A 258 8.04 -3.76 -6.95
CA ALA A 258 8.37 -4.55 -5.78
C ALA A 258 9.38 -5.63 -6.17
N GLN A 259 10.56 -5.60 -5.57
CA GLN A 259 11.54 -6.69 -5.68
C GLN A 259 11.28 -7.69 -4.55
N ILE A 260 10.84 -8.89 -4.94
CA ILE A 260 10.54 -9.99 -4.03
C ILE A 260 11.71 -10.95 -4.03
N VAL A 261 12.23 -11.25 -2.84
CA VAL A 261 13.12 -12.39 -2.62
C VAL A 261 12.31 -13.48 -1.94
N LEU A 262 12.33 -14.68 -2.52
CA LEU A 262 11.69 -15.87 -1.99
C LEU A 262 12.73 -16.99 -1.94
N HIS A 263 12.90 -17.56 -0.75
CA HIS A 263 13.56 -18.83 -0.55
C HIS A 263 12.50 -19.85 -0.14
N LYS A 264 12.50 -21.00 -0.79
CA LYS A 264 11.59 -22.10 -0.54
C LYS A 264 12.36 -23.39 -0.56
N TYR A 265 12.14 -24.21 0.46
CA TYR A 265 12.64 -25.57 0.54
C TYR A 265 11.58 -26.44 1.22
N LYS A 266 10.88 -27.28 0.44
CA LYS A 266 9.79 -28.15 0.88
C LYS A 266 8.70 -27.39 1.65
N THR A 267 8.65 -27.57 2.97
CA THR A 267 7.70 -26.94 3.90
C THR A 267 8.22 -25.64 4.52
N SER A 268 9.47 -25.29 4.31
CA SER A 268 10.08 -24.04 4.78
C SER A 268 10.08 -22.97 3.68
N MET A 269 9.62 -21.77 3.99
CA MET A 269 9.66 -20.62 3.09
C MET A 269 10.04 -19.35 3.84
N LEU A 270 10.81 -18.48 3.19
CA LEU A 270 11.10 -17.15 3.66
C LEU A 270 11.00 -16.17 2.50
N SER A 271 10.26 -15.09 2.70
CA SER A 271 10.10 -14.06 1.68
C SER A 271 10.12 -12.65 2.23
N THR A 272 10.63 -11.73 1.43
CA THR A 272 10.77 -10.31 1.77
C THR A 272 10.57 -9.41 0.55
N LEU A 273 10.13 -8.18 0.81
CA LEU A 273 10.17 -7.07 -0.15
C LEU A 273 11.47 -6.27 0.07
N GLN A 274 12.40 -6.37 -0.87
CA GLN A 274 13.73 -5.77 -0.78
C GLN A 274 13.65 -4.25 -0.91
N ASP A 275 14.24 -3.53 0.07
CA ASP A 275 14.31 -2.07 0.10
C ASP A 275 13.00 -1.36 -0.31
N TYR A 276 11.87 -1.89 0.18
CA TYR A 276 10.56 -1.50 -0.34
C TYR A 276 9.83 -0.55 0.62
N HIS A 277 9.61 0.69 0.17
CA HIS A 277 8.86 1.72 0.90
C HIS A 277 9.28 1.93 2.36
N LYS A 278 10.55 1.66 2.69
CA LYS A 278 11.07 1.68 4.06
C LYS A 278 10.65 2.96 4.81
N GLY A 279 9.98 2.78 5.95
CA GLY A 279 9.52 3.86 6.82
C GLY A 279 8.25 4.58 6.37
N LEU A 280 7.66 4.21 5.23
CA LEU A 280 6.34 4.67 4.79
C LEU A 280 5.23 3.79 5.37
N ASN A 281 3.98 4.22 5.18
CA ASN A 281 2.78 3.51 5.62
C ASN A 281 2.56 2.19 4.85
N GLY A 282 2.10 1.14 5.53
CA GLY A 282 2.07 -0.23 4.98
C GLY A 282 0.84 -0.64 4.16
N GLU A 283 -0.30 0.05 4.26
CA GLU A 283 -1.48 -0.08 3.37
C GLU A 283 -1.75 -1.48 2.76
N GLN A 284 -2.12 -2.48 3.58
CA GLN A 284 -2.45 -3.88 3.18
C GLN A 284 -1.31 -4.72 2.60
N GLN A 285 -0.09 -4.20 2.59
CA GLN A 285 1.07 -4.91 2.08
C GLN A 285 1.80 -5.65 3.21
N TRP A 286 2.46 -6.72 2.82
CA TRP A 286 3.11 -7.66 3.73
C TRP A 286 4.58 -7.79 3.34
N PRO A 287 5.49 -7.04 3.99
CA PRO A 287 6.89 -6.93 3.57
C PRO A 287 7.76 -8.12 3.95
N PHE A 288 7.29 -8.98 4.86
CA PHE A 288 8.03 -10.09 5.41
C PHE A 288 7.08 -11.19 5.86
N LEU A 289 7.33 -12.40 5.36
CA LEU A 289 6.69 -13.63 5.83
C LEU A 289 7.70 -14.77 5.83
N ALA A 290 7.69 -15.54 6.90
CA ALA A 290 8.31 -16.84 6.98
C ALA A 290 7.24 -17.91 7.23
N THR A 291 7.54 -19.14 6.86
CA THR A 291 6.67 -20.29 7.07
C THR A 291 7.50 -21.52 7.27
N VAL A 292 7.11 -22.33 8.24
CA VAL A 292 7.62 -23.68 8.45
C VAL A 292 6.42 -24.58 8.61
N GLY A 293 6.37 -25.69 7.88
CA GLY A 293 5.19 -26.55 7.91
C GLY A 293 3.91 -25.80 7.51
N SER A 294 3.00 -25.65 8.48
CA SER A 294 1.75 -24.92 8.37
C SER A 294 1.74 -23.61 9.18
N ALA A 295 2.76 -23.37 10.01
CA ALA A 295 2.90 -22.18 10.85
C ALA A 295 3.31 -20.93 10.03
N PRO A 296 2.46 -19.88 9.95
CA PRO A 296 2.85 -18.60 9.38
C PRO A 296 3.51 -17.71 10.44
N ILE A 297 4.67 -17.16 10.12
CA ILE A 297 5.41 -16.23 10.97
C ILE A 297 5.54 -14.89 10.24
N TYR A 298 5.11 -13.81 10.89
CA TYR A 298 5.19 -12.48 10.31
C TYR A 298 5.25 -11.40 11.39
N ILE A 299 5.51 -10.17 10.96
CA ILE A 299 5.61 -9.03 11.85
C ILE A 299 4.45 -8.07 11.59
N ALA A 300 3.68 -7.79 12.64
CA ALA A 300 2.66 -6.75 12.67
C ALA A 300 3.29 -5.43 13.13
N THR A 301 3.01 -4.33 12.43
CA THR A 301 3.33 -2.96 12.85
C THR A 301 2.05 -2.21 13.20
N GLY A 302 1.85 -1.91 14.48
CA GLY A 302 0.63 -1.34 15.03
C GLY A 302 -0.33 -2.39 15.61
N SER A 303 -1.64 -2.19 15.44
CA SER A 303 -2.64 -3.10 16.04
C SER A 303 -2.62 -4.45 15.34
N LYS A 304 -2.20 -5.50 16.05
CA LYS A 304 -2.26 -6.89 15.58
C LYS A 304 -3.68 -7.40 15.35
N GLU A 305 -4.69 -6.78 15.98
CA GLU A 305 -6.11 -7.09 15.75
C GLU A 305 -6.66 -6.46 14.47
N SER A 306 -5.90 -5.53 13.88
CA SER A 306 -6.26 -4.96 12.57
C SER A 306 -6.21 -6.05 11.51
N ARG A 307 -7.21 -6.02 10.63
CA ARG A 307 -7.21 -6.83 9.40
C ARG A 307 -6.02 -6.49 8.48
N ASN A 308 -5.46 -5.29 8.65
CA ASN A 308 -4.29 -4.76 7.94
C ASN A 308 -3.26 -4.30 8.98
N PRO A 309 -2.43 -5.20 9.54
CA PRO A 309 -1.57 -4.89 10.67
C PRO A 309 -0.24 -4.23 10.25
N SER A 310 -0.16 -3.61 9.07
CA SER A 310 1.06 -2.97 8.56
C SER A 310 0.91 -1.45 8.55
N VAL A 311 1.20 -0.78 9.67
CA VAL A 311 1.18 0.69 9.79
C VAL A 311 2.46 1.34 9.27
N HIS A 312 3.60 0.63 9.29
CA HIS A 312 4.86 1.08 8.71
C HIS A 312 5.74 -0.06 8.21
N PHE A 313 6.55 0.24 7.19
CA PHE A 313 7.43 -0.72 6.53
C PHE A 313 8.85 -0.76 7.10
N PRO A 314 9.48 -1.95 7.16
CA PRO A 314 10.90 -2.07 7.44
C PRO A 314 11.73 -1.73 6.19
N TYR A 315 13.00 -1.42 6.40
CA TYR A 315 14.02 -1.76 5.42
C TYR A 315 14.33 -3.25 5.59
N ALA A 316 13.92 -4.08 4.62
CA ALA A 316 14.21 -5.50 4.61
C ALA A 316 15.22 -5.86 3.51
N ILE A 317 16.16 -6.74 3.85
CA ILE A 317 17.07 -7.41 2.92
C ILE A 317 17.06 -8.90 3.24
N GLN A 318 17.12 -9.75 2.22
CA GLN A 318 17.18 -11.20 2.37
C GLN A 318 18.19 -11.76 1.38
N GLU A 319 19.00 -12.69 1.87
CA GLU A 319 19.88 -13.52 1.07
C GLU A 319 19.54 -14.97 1.42
N GLN A 320 19.11 -15.74 0.42
CA GLN A 320 18.66 -17.12 0.61
C GLN A 320 17.65 -17.24 1.78
N ASN A 321 17.97 -18.06 2.77
CA ASN A 321 17.15 -18.39 3.94
C ASN A 321 17.36 -17.45 5.13
N VAL A 322 18.14 -16.37 4.98
CA VAL A 322 18.40 -15.37 6.03
C VAL A 322 17.84 -14.01 5.61
N ALA A 323 17.04 -13.39 6.48
CA ALA A 323 16.52 -12.04 6.31
C ALA A 323 16.93 -11.13 7.46
N LEU A 324 17.21 -9.86 7.16
CA LEU A 324 17.45 -8.78 8.11
C LEU A 324 16.42 -7.69 7.89
N LEU A 325 15.75 -7.27 8.96
CA LEU A 325 14.73 -6.23 8.94
C LEU A 325 15.05 -5.14 9.93
N VAL A 326 14.98 -3.90 9.46
CA VAL A 326 15.18 -2.72 10.28
C VAL A 326 13.93 -1.86 10.23
N TYR A 327 13.27 -1.67 11.38
CA TYR A 327 12.15 -0.77 11.50
C TYR A 327 12.61 0.60 12.01
N PHE A 328 12.29 1.63 11.26
CA PHE A 328 12.52 3.02 11.59
C PHE A 328 11.44 3.85 10.85
N PRO A 329 10.23 4.05 11.41
CA PRO A 329 9.17 4.76 10.71
C PRO A 329 9.56 6.22 10.46
N ASN A 330 9.09 6.82 9.37
CA ASN A 330 9.37 8.23 9.09
C ASN A 330 8.85 9.13 10.21
N SER A 331 9.52 10.27 10.43
CA SER A 331 9.16 11.22 11.50
C SER A 331 7.70 11.69 11.45
N ASP A 332 7.12 11.77 10.25
CA ASP A 332 5.72 12.18 10.08
C ASP A 332 4.77 11.16 10.73
N LEU A 333 5.01 9.85 10.53
CA LEU A 333 4.26 8.78 11.20
C LEU A 333 4.48 8.79 12.71
N GLN A 334 5.69 9.12 13.17
CA GLN A 334 5.99 9.25 14.61
C GLN A 334 5.23 10.42 15.27
N LEU A 335 5.02 11.52 14.54
CA LEU A 335 4.38 12.72 15.06
C LEU A 335 2.86 12.62 15.12
N PHE A 336 2.25 12.00 14.12
CA PHE A 336 0.79 11.94 14.02
C PHE A 336 0.20 10.59 14.47
N GLY A 337 1.05 9.69 15.01
CA GLY A 337 0.75 8.26 15.07
C GLY A 337 0.61 7.69 13.65
N GLY A 338 0.37 6.39 13.51
CA GLY A 338 -0.33 5.93 12.29
C GLY A 338 -1.55 6.83 12.07
N ALA A 339 -2.05 6.98 10.85
CA ALA A 339 -3.10 7.96 10.48
C ALA A 339 -4.41 7.90 11.32
N GLN A 340 -4.51 6.99 12.28
CA GLN A 340 -5.65 6.69 13.15
C GLN A 340 -5.28 6.63 14.66
N GLY A 341 -4.08 7.07 15.07
CA GLY A 341 -3.62 6.94 16.47
C GLY A 341 -3.09 5.56 16.82
N ASP A 342 -2.69 4.79 15.79
CA ASP A 342 -2.14 3.46 15.95
C ASP A 342 -0.76 3.50 16.60
N SER A 343 -0.48 2.49 17.42
CA SER A 343 0.85 2.25 17.94
C SER A 343 1.85 2.07 16.79
N LEU A 344 3.11 2.48 17.01
CA LEU A 344 4.22 2.15 16.12
C LEU A 344 4.99 0.91 16.60
N ASP A 345 4.46 0.24 17.61
CA ASP A 345 4.99 -1.04 18.10
C ASP A 345 5.06 -2.04 16.96
N VAL A 346 6.02 -2.95 17.10
CA VAL A 346 6.28 -4.01 16.14
C VAL A 346 6.21 -5.30 16.91
N THR A 347 5.26 -6.15 16.54
CA THR A 347 4.94 -7.38 17.24
C THR A 347 5.17 -8.56 16.30
N LEU A 348 5.93 -9.54 16.77
CA LEU A 348 6.08 -10.81 16.09
C LEU A 348 4.83 -11.64 16.34
N ILE A 349 4.15 -12.02 15.26
CA ILE A 349 3.09 -13.01 15.33
C ILE A 349 3.75 -14.38 15.26
N TRP A 350 3.63 -15.10 16.38
CA TRP A 350 4.34 -16.34 16.65
C TRP A 350 3.33 -17.41 17.06
N PRO A 351 2.98 -18.35 16.17
CA PRO A 351 1.93 -19.34 16.41
C PRO A 351 2.47 -20.51 17.26
N GLU A 352 2.71 -20.25 18.55
CA GLU A 352 3.30 -21.22 19.50
C GLU A 352 2.69 -22.62 19.41
N ASP A 353 1.36 -22.70 19.34
CA ASP A 353 0.61 -23.96 19.31
C ASP A 353 0.80 -24.78 18.03
N SER A 354 1.41 -24.20 16.98
CA SER A 354 1.68 -24.90 15.71
C SER A 354 3.02 -25.64 15.72
N PHE A 355 3.91 -25.38 16.69
CA PHE A 355 5.22 -26.00 16.74
C PHE A 355 5.18 -27.37 17.42
N SER A 356 5.90 -28.34 16.85
CA SER A 356 6.02 -29.70 17.38
C SER A 356 6.93 -29.77 18.62
N GLU A 357 7.85 -28.82 18.75
CA GLU A 357 8.66 -28.60 19.95
C GLU A 357 8.35 -27.21 20.49
N ALA A 358 8.18 -27.09 21.82
CA ALA A 358 7.90 -25.81 22.47
C ALA A 358 8.99 -24.80 22.12
N SER A 359 8.60 -23.55 21.88
CA SER A 359 9.54 -22.54 21.42
C SER A 359 10.67 -22.34 22.42
N VAL A 360 11.88 -22.34 21.89
CA VAL A 360 13.10 -22.20 22.68
C VAL A 360 13.57 -20.76 22.56
N GLU A 361 13.68 -20.07 23.69
CA GLU A 361 14.40 -18.80 23.75
C GLU A 361 15.91 -19.06 23.92
N ARG A 362 16.71 -18.47 23.04
CA ARG A 362 18.19 -18.51 23.04
C ARG A 362 18.73 -17.08 22.96
N GLY A 363 18.86 -16.44 24.12
CA GLY A 363 19.20 -15.03 24.21
C GLY A 363 18.10 -14.17 23.58
N ASN A 364 18.40 -13.57 22.43
CA ASN A 364 17.46 -12.73 21.68
C ASN A 364 16.78 -13.48 20.52
N TRP A 365 17.09 -14.75 20.32
CA TRP A 365 16.44 -15.62 19.36
C TRP A 365 15.24 -16.31 19.98
N ILE A 366 14.15 -16.36 19.21
CA ILE A 366 13.00 -17.24 19.43
C ILE A 366 13.05 -18.29 18.34
N VAL A 367 13.08 -19.56 18.73
CA VAL A 367 13.26 -20.68 17.81
C VAL A 367 12.08 -21.62 17.89
N GLY A 368 11.54 -21.99 16.73
CA GLY A 368 10.43 -22.93 16.58
C GLY A 368 10.75 -24.03 15.58
N ARG A 369 10.13 -25.19 15.77
CA ARG A 369 10.20 -26.33 14.86
C ARG A 369 8.79 -26.84 14.60
N GLU A 370 8.47 -27.07 13.34
CA GLU A 370 7.30 -27.85 12.94
C GLU A 370 7.75 -28.99 12.03
N ASP A 371 7.48 -30.23 12.43
CA ASP A 371 7.93 -31.45 11.74
C ASP A 371 9.46 -31.44 11.49
N LEU A 372 9.86 -31.22 10.23
CA LEU A 372 11.25 -31.21 9.78
C LEU A 372 11.75 -29.79 9.44
N SER A 373 10.91 -28.78 9.64
CA SER A 373 11.20 -27.39 9.32
C SER A 373 11.55 -26.57 10.56
N TYR A 374 12.50 -25.65 10.42
CA TYR A 374 13.01 -24.82 11.51
C TYR A 374 12.84 -23.34 11.19
N VAL A 375 12.53 -22.53 12.21
CA VAL A 375 12.51 -21.07 12.10
C VAL A 375 13.14 -20.46 13.33
N ALA A 376 13.96 -19.43 13.12
CA ALA A 376 14.50 -18.61 14.19
C ALA A 376 14.24 -17.14 13.88
N VAL A 377 13.77 -16.38 14.86
CA VAL A 377 13.59 -14.94 14.76
C VAL A 377 14.36 -14.24 15.88
N TYR A 378 15.31 -13.40 15.48
CA TYR A 378 16.01 -12.51 16.40
C TYR A 378 15.19 -11.24 16.60
N ARG A 379 15.15 -10.77 17.85
CA ARG A 379 14.57 -9.48 18.23
C ARG A 379 15.59 -8.62 18.96
N SER A 380 15.66 -7.34 18.61
CA SER A 380 16.58 -6.40 19.28
C SER A 380 16.17 -6.00 20.71
N CYS A 381 14.94 -6.32 21.12
CA CYS A 381 14.36 -6.09 22.43
C CYS A 381 13.81 -7.40 23.02
N LEU A 382 13.43 -7.41 24.31
CA LEU A 382 12.80 -8.56 24.97
C LEU A 382 11.38 -8.23 25.48
N ASP A 383 10.79 -7.11 25.04
CA ASP A 383 9.46 -6.73 25.50
C ASP A 383 8.40 -7.71 24.95
N VAL A 384 7.26 -7.72 25.62
CA VAL A 384 6.06 -8.44 25.18
C VAL A 384 4.86 -7.50 25.19
N ASP A 385 3.87 -7.81 24.36
CA ASP A 385 2.59 -7.09 24.36
C ASP A 385 1.65 -7.56 25.47
N GLY A 386 0.42 -7.03 25.49
CA GLY A 386 -0.58 -7.35 26.50
C GLY A 386 -1.05 -8.81 26.52
N ASP A 387 -0.85 -9.55 25.41
CA ASP A 387 -1.21 -10.95 25.29
C ASP A 387 0.02 -11.87 25.33
N GLY A 388 1.18 -11.33 25.70
CA GLY A 388 2.42 -12.08 25.84
C GLY A 388 3.19 -12.33 24.55
N LEU A 389 2.77 -11.75 23.41
CA LEU A 389 3.52 -11.90 22.16
C LEU A 389 4.81 -11.05 22.18
N PRO A 390 5.91 -11.55 21.59
CA PRO A 390 7.13 -10.77 21.44
C PRO A 390 6.88 -9.45 20.72
N SER A 391 7.18 -8.33 21.36
CA SER A 391 6.90 -7.00 20.80
C SER A 391 8.01 -6.03 21.17
N CYS A 392 8.27 -5.04 20.32
CA CYS A 392 9.21 -3.97 20.60
C CYS A 392 8.52 -2.61 20.50
N LYS A 393 8.65 -1.81 21.57
CA LYS A 393 8.00 -0.48 21.69
C LYS A 393 8.88 0.69 21.22
N SER A 394 10.12 0.40 20.83
CA SER A 394 11.06 1.39 20.31
C SER A 394 10.70 1.78 18.87
N THR A 395 10.87 3.04 18.48
CA THR A 395 10.73 3.43 17.06
C THR A 395 11.91 2.96 16.20
N LYS A 396 12.96 2.39 16.79
CA LYS A 396 14.10 1.81 16.07
C LYS A 396 14.34 0.40 16.52
N GLN A 397 14.35 -0.51 15.57
CA GLN A 397 14.37 -1.93 15.88
C GLN A 397 15.09 -2.72 14.80
N VAL A 398 15.76 -3.78 15.23
CA VAL A 398 16.42 -4.75 14.37
C VAL A 398 15.80 -6.11 14.64
N TRP A 399 15.46 -6.81 13.57
CA TRP A 399 14.97 -8.17 13.56
C TRP A 399 15.75 -8.96 12.51
N ALA A 400 15.93 -10.26 12.73
CA ALA A 400 16.44 -11.15 11.70
C ALA A 400 15.62 -12.43 11.71
N CYS A 401 15.49 -13.09 10.57
CA CYS A 401 14.81 -14.37 10.47
C CYS A 401 15.66 -15.34 9.68
N ILE A 402 15.73 -16.58 10.15
CA ILE A 402 16.37 -17.69 9.47
C ILE A 402 15.36 -18.82 9.39
N VAL A 403 15.22 -19.41 8.21
CA VAL A 403 14.45 -20.66 8.03
C VAL A 403 15.38 -21.80 7.65
N GLY A 404 15.03 -23.00 8.07
CA GLY A 404 15.81 -24.21 7.82
C GLY A 404 14.92 -25.43 7.64
N HIS A 405 15.55 -26.55 7.28
CA HIS A 405 14.93 -27.85 7.17
C HIS A 405 15.94 -28.93 7.57
N GLU A 406 15.48 -30.10 8.03
CA GLU A 406 16.35 -31.19 8.50
C GLU A 406 17.37 -31.63 7.44
N ASP A 407 16.95 -31.71 6.17
CA ASP A 407 17.86 -32.04 5.05
C ASP A 407 19.00 -31.03 4.84
N THR A 408 18.81 -29.76 5.21
CA THR A 408 19.79 -28.69 4.95
C THR A 408 20.60 -28.32 6.20
N HIS A 409 20.04 -28.54 7.39
CA HIS A 409 20.64 -28.12 8.66
C HIS A 409 20.90 -29.28 9.63
N GLY A 410 20.58 -30.52 9.24
CA GLY A 410 20.63 -31.65 10.15
C GLY A 410 19.53 -31.57 11.21
N SER A 411 19.77 -32.11 12.38
CA SER A 411 18.87 -32.10 13.52
C SER A 411 18.54 -30.68 14.02
N PHE A 412 17.47 -30.57 14.83
CA PHE A 412 17.11 -29.31 15.46
C PHE A 412 18.22 -28.76 16.37
N GLU A 413 18.98 -29.64 17.04
CA GLU A 413 20.13 -29.21 17.86
C GLU A 413 21.25 -28.62 16.98
N GLU A 414 21.55 -29.21 15.82
CA GLU A 414 22.54 -28.66 14.87
C GLU A 414 22.09 -27.28 14.34
N PHE A 415 20.78 -27.09 14.14
CA PHE A 415 20.24 -25.76 13.82
C PHE A 415 20.43 -24.77 14.97
N LEU A 416 20.23 -25.18 16.23
CA LEU A 416 20.50 -24.33 17.40
C LEU A 416 21.99 -23.99 17.54
N GLU A 417 22.89 -24.94 17.31
CA GLU A 417 24.34 -24.71 17.33
C GLU A 417 24.77 -23.69 16.26
N MET A 418 24.15 -23.72 15.08
CA MET A 418 24.36 -22.71 14.03
C MET A 418 23.94 -21.31 14.51
N LEU A 419 22.80 -21.19 15.22
CA LEU A 419 22.34 -19.92 15.78
C LEU A 419 23.26 -19.39 16.88
N ASP A 420 23.84 -20.27 17.70
CA ASP A 420 24.81 -19.88 18.74
C ASP A 420 26.10 -19.31 18.13
N ALA A 421 26.44 -19.71 16.90
CA ALA A 421 27.56 -19.15 16.14
C ALA A 421 27.20 -17.85 15.37
N ALA A 422 25.91 -17.52 15.25
CA ALA A 422 25.46 -16.34 14.52
C ALA A 422 25.81 -15.05 15.25
N THR A 423 26.24 -14.03 14.50
CA THR A 423 26.57 -12.71 15.06
C THR A 423 25.62 -11.64 14.54
N ILE A 424 25.09 -10.81 15.45
CA ILE A 424 24.26 -9.65 15.11
C ILE A 424 24.86 -8.39 15.72
N ASP A 425 25.21 -7.44 14.85
CA ASP A 425 25.70 -6.12 15.24
C ASP A 425 24.63 -5.06 14.98
N LYS A 426 24.54 -4.09 15.89
CA LYS A 426 23.61 -2.96 15.77
C LYS A 426 24.24 -1.66 16.22
N ARG A 427 24.08 -0.60 15.43
CA ARG A 427 24.52 0.76 15.74
C ARG A 427 23.35 1.71 15.52
N MET A 428 23.02 2.51 16.52
CA MET A 428 21.87 3.42 16.46
C MET A 428 22.25 4.82 16.96
N SER A 429 21.78 5.84 16.26
CA SER A 429 21.83 7.24 16.70
C SER A 429 20.47 7.90 16.41
N LYS A 430 20.31 9.21 16.66
CA LYS A 430 19.02 9.90 16.50
C LYS A 430 18.40 9.74 15.10
N ASN A 431 19.20 9.81 14.05
CA ASN A 431 18.73 9.80 12.65
C ASN A 431 19.30 8.64 11.83
N PHE A 432 19.91 7.66 12.50
CA PHE A 432 20.63 6.58 11.84
C PHE A 432 20.41 5.27 12.58
N ILE A 433 20.29 4.20 11.80
CA ILE A 433 20.34 2.83 12.27
C ILE A 433 21.14 2.01 11.26
N ALA A 434 22.06 1.20 11.79
CA ALA A 434 22.74 0.18 11.03
C ALA A 434 22.65 -1.15 11.77
N ALA A 435 22.52 -2.21 11.00
CA ALA A 435 22.48 -3.57 11.51
C ALA A 435 23.20 -4.50 10.54
N SER A 436 23.81 -5.56 11.06
CA SER A 436 24.29 -6.67 10.26
C SER A 436 24.03 -8.00 10.95
N VAL A 437 23.79 -9.02 10.14
CA VAL A 437 23.69 -10.42 10.57
C VAL A 437 24.69 -11.24 9.76
N ASN A 438 25.45 -12.08 10.45
CA ASN A 438 26.25 -13.14 9.85
C ASN A 438 25.78 -14.46 10.44
N ALA A 439 25.08 -15.25 9.63
CA ALA A 439 24.46 -16.51 10.02
C ALA A 439 24.29 -17.40 8.80
N ASP A 440 24.39 -18.72 8.97
CA ASP A 440 24.23 -19.72 7.91
C ASP A 440 24.98 -19.39 6.60
N SER A 441 26.25 -19.01 6.72
CA SER A 441 27.11 -18.57 5.61
C SER A 441 26.65 -17.30 4.87
N GLN A 442 25.58 -16.64 5.31
CA GLN A 442 25.09 -15.38 4.77
C GLN A 442 25.54 -14.20 5.63
N ALA A 443 25.97 -13.13 4.98
CA ALA A 443 26.31 -11.87 5.63
C ALA A 443 25.50 -10.74 5.00
N ILE A 444 24.55 -10.20 5.77
CA ILE A 444 23.64 -9.14 5.34
C ILE A 444 23.88 -7.91 6.20
N SER A 445 23.90 -6.73 5.60
CA SER A 445 23.96 -5.46 6.34
C SER A 445 23.00 -4.43 5.78
N ILE A 446 22.45 -3.63 6.69
CA ILE A 446 21.59 -2.49 6.40
C ILE A 446 22.20 -1.27 7.07
N GLU A 447 22.30 -0.17 6.32
CA GLU A 447 22.54 1.16 6.85
C GLU A 447 21.42 2.09 6.39
N TRP A 448 20.77 2.77 7.33
CA TRP A 448 19.63 3.63 7.06
C TRP A 448 19.72 4.93 7.84
N SER A 449 19.85 6.02 7.08
CA SER A 449 19.73 7.39 7.57
C SER A 449 18.39 7.99 7.17
N GLN A 450 17.75 8.73 8.06
CA GLN A 450 16.59 9.57 7.73
C GLN A 450 16.96 11.04 7.79
N GLU A 451 16.58 11.80 6.77
CA GLU A 451 16.63 13.25 6.82
C GLU A 451 15.56 13.77 7.80
N HIS A 452 15.97 14.61 8.74
CA HIS A 452 15.07 15.24 9.68
C HIS A 452 14.29 16.35 8.96
N HIS A 453 13.13 16.02 8.38
CA HIS A 453 12.26 17.05 7.79
C HIS A 453 11.51 17.90 8.84
N GLY A 454 11.49 17.44 10.10
CA GLY A 454 11.32 18.26 11.31
C GLY A 454 10.17 19.29 11.31
N PRO A 455 10.30 20.37 12.13
CA PRO A 455 9.26 21.38 12.33
C PRO A 455 8.97 22.24 11.10
N ALA A 456 9.87 22.29 10.11
CA ALA A 456 9.64 23.02 8.87
C ALA A 456 8.47 22.43 8.07
N LYS A 457 8.43 21.10 7.91
CA LYS A 457 7.33 20.39 7.23
C LYS A 457 6.01 20.50 8.01
N LEU A 458 6.08 20.45 9.35
CA LEU A 458 4.93 20.61 10.26
C LEU A 458 4.33 22.03 10.23
N ALA A 459 5.17 23.05 10.32
CA ALA A 459 4.76 24.46 10.22
C ALA A 459 4.15 24.78 8.85
N LEU A 460 4.62 24.08 7.81
CA LEU A 460 4.11 24.17 6.45
C LEU A 460 2.72 23.55 6.30
N ILE A 461 2.50 22.33 6.83
CA ILE A 461 1.20 21.65 6.85
C ILE A 461 0.18 22.48 7.64
N LEU A 462 0.57 22.94 8.82
CA LEU A 462 -0.26 23.82 9.65
C LEU A 462 -0.57 25.15 8.94
N GLY A 463 0.41 25.72 8.23
CA GLY A 463 0.21 26.92 7.42
C GLY A 463 -0.82 26.73 6.31
N VAL A 464 -0.77 25.61 5.57
CA VAL A 464 -1.75 25.29 4.52
C VAL A 464 -3.16 25.11 5.10
N ILE A 465 -3.28 24.40 6.23
CA ILE A 465 -4.57 24.21 6.92
C ILE A 465 -5.12 25.55 7.41
N LEU A 466 -4.27 26.40 8.00
CA LEU A 466 -4.67 27.72 8.52
C LEU A 466 -5.14 28.64 7.39
N VAL A 467 -4.44 28.64 6.25
CA VAL A 467 -4.84 29.39 5.04
C VAL A 467 -6.17 28.86 4.49
N GLY A 468 -6.36 27.54 4.46
CA GLY A 468 -7.62 26.90 4.07
C GLY A 468 -8.80 27.31 4.96
N LEU A 469 -8.61 27.28 6.28
CA LEU A 469 -9.60 27.73 7.26
C LEU A 469 -9.91 29.22 7.14
N VAL A 470 -8.89 30.06 6.97
CA VAL A 470 -9.03 31.50 6.76
C VAL A 470 -9.83 31.82 5.51
N LEU A 471 -9.57 31.14 4.38
CA LEU A 471 -10.32 31.31 3.14
C LEU A 471 -11.77 30.84 3.29
N ALA A 472 -12.00 29.70 3.94
CA ALA A 472 -13.34 29.19 4.22
C ALA A 472 -14.14 30.15 5.11
N LEU A 473 -13.54 30.70 6.18
CA LEU A 473 -14.14 31.73 7.03
C LEU A 473 -14.43 33.02 6.27
N SER A 474 -13.52 33.44 5.38
CA SER A 474 -13.71 34.64 4.55
C SER A 474 -14.88 34.49 3.58
N ILE A 475 -15.03 33.31 2.97
CA ILE A 475 -16.17 32.98 2.09
C ILE A 475 -17.46 32.90 2.91
N PHE A 476 -17.44 32.29 4.10
CA PHE A 476 -18.61 32.19 4.98
C PHE A 476 -19.12 33.56 5.43
N VAL A 477 -18.20 34.46 5.81
CA VAL A 477 -18.52 35.86 6.15
C VAL A 477 -19.07 36.63 4.94
N CYS A 478 -18.57 36.38 3.72
CA CYS A 478 -19.12 36.99 2.51
C CYS A 478 -20.51 36.46 2.10
N ILE A 479 -20.90 35.26 2.53
CA ILE A 479 -22.20 34.65 2.20
C ILE A 479 -23.27 35.01 3.24
N HIS A 480 -22.91 35.27 4.49
CA HIS A 480 -23.86 35.55 5.60
C HIS A 480 -24.03 37.04 5.96
N ILE A 481 -23.56 37.96 5.12
CA ILE A 481 -24.04 39.36 5.18
C ILE A 481 -25.41 39.39 4.51
N ASP A 482 -26.46 39.29 5.34
CA ASP A 482 -27.86 39.30 4.92
C ASP A 482 -28.22 40.52 4.05
N PRO A 483 -29.15 40.35 3.08
CA PRO A 483 -29.70 41.47 2.34
C PRO A 483 -30.55 42.33 3.28
N PRO A 484 -30.57 43.67 3.12
CA PRO A 484 -31.46 44.50 3.91
C PRO A 484 -32.92 44.14 3.62
N ALA A 485 -33.72 44.11 4.68
CA ALA A 485 -35.16 43.92 4.64
C ALA A 485 -35.79 44.85 3.58
N SER A 486 -36.51 44.22 2.64
CA SER A 486 -37.27 44.91 1.61
C SER A 486 -38.58 45.43 2.19
N ASP A 487 -38.65 46.73 2.45
CA ASP A 487 -39.90 47.47 2.37
C ASP A 487 -39.81 48.48 1.22
N GLU A 488 -40.86 48.49 0.41
CA GLU A 488 -41.19 49.38 -0.71
C GLU A 488 -40.35 49.31 -1.99
N LEU A 489 -40.86 48.53 -2.96
CA LEU A 489 -40.51 48.62 -4.37
C LEU A 489 -41.75 49.05 -5.17
N ASN A 490 -41.80 50.32 -5.55
CA ASN A 490 -42.72 50.84 -6.56
C ASN A 490 -41.92 51.32 -7.78
N LYS A 491 -42.21 50.69 -8.92
CA LYS A 491 -42.05 51.11 -10.32
C LYS A 491 -40.90 52.08 -10.67
N ASP A 492 -39.89 51.60 -11.40
CA ASP A 492 -39.76 51.92 -12.84
C ASP A 492 -38.69 51.07 -13.57
N LYS A 493 -38.92 50.89 -14.88
CA LYS A 493 -38.06 50.13 -15.81
C LYS A 493 -36.85 50.95 -16.26
N SER A 494 -35.64 50.47 -15.99
CA SER A 494 -34.49 50.71 -16.87
C SER A 494 -33.46 49.59 -16.74
N THR A 495 -32.92 49.19 -17.89
CA THR A 495 -31.91 48.15 -18.09
C THR A 495 -30.56 48.59 -17.53
N GLU A 496 -30.24 48.13 -16.32
CA GLU A 496 -28.87 48.04 -15.80
C GLU A 496 -28.61 46.59 -15.39
N THR A 497 -27.48 46.03 -15.80
CA THR A 497 -27.10 44.64 -15.50
C THR A 497 -26.91 44.43 -13.99
N TRP A 498 -27.28 43.23 -13.53
CA TRP A 498 -27.20 42.77 -12.14
C TRP A 498 -25.84 43.01 -11.46
N PHE A 499 -24.76 43.07 -12.24
CA PHE A 499 -23.39 43.37 -11.77
C PHE A 499 -23.17 44.84 -11.37
N GLY A 500 -23.85 45.80 -12.02
CA GLY A 500 -23.66 47.24 -11.81
C GLY A 500 -24.26 47.78 -10.50
N ARG A 501 -25.23 47.08 -9.90
CA ARG A 501 -25.84 47.49 -8.61
C ARG A 501 -25.03 47.04 -7.39
N ARG A 502 -24.36 45.88 -7.44
CA ARG A 502 -23.57 45.39 -6.28
C ARG A 502 -22.31 46.21 -6.01
N LEU A 503 -21.68 46.77 -7.05
CA LEU A 503 -20.48 47.62 -6.89
C LEU A 503 -20.77 49.00 -6.27
N ARG A 504 -22.01 49.49 -6.32
CA ARG A 504 -22.39 50.77 -5.67
C ARG A 504 -22.70 50.62 -4.17
N CYS A 505 -23.14 49.46 -3.70
CA CYS A 505 -23.34 49.21 -2.26
C CYS A 505 -22.03 49.06 -1.47
N PHE A 506 -20.88 48.90 -2.13
CA PHE A 506 -19.58 48.80 -1.45
C PHE A 506 -19.02 50.14 -0.95
N LYS A 507 -19.66 51.28 -1.25
CA LYS A 507 -19.13 52.61 -0.90
C LYS A 507 -19.66 53.23 0.39
N THR A 508 -20.56 52.59 1.14
CA THR A 508 -21.11 53.21 2.36
C THR A 508 -21.27 52.24 3.53
N LYS A 509 -20.52 52.50 4.59
CA LYS A 509 -20.65 52.06 5.99
C LYS A 509 -20.28 50.62 6.43
N THR A 510 -19.91 49.70 5.54
CA THR A 510 -19.36 48.37 5.92
C THR A 510 -17.85 48.22 5.69
N GLY A 511 -17.19 49.24 5.13
CA GLY A 511 -15.76 49.21 4.80
C GLY A 511 -14.83 49.01 6.01
N ALA A 512 -15.21 49.47 7.21
CA ALA A 512 -14.37 49.33 8.40
C ALA A 512 -14.28 47.87 8.90
N GLY A 513 -15.38 47.11 8.85
CA GLY A 513 -15.40 45.70 9.30
C GLY A 513 -14.67 44.76 8.35
N LEU A 514 -14.82 44.99 7.03
CA LEU A 514 -14.09 44.22 6.01
C LEU A 514 -12.59 44.53 6.04
N CYS A 515 -12.23 45.80 6.22
CA CYS A 515 -10.82 46.21 6.34
C CYS A 515 -10.19 45.66 7.62
N LEU A 516 -10.92 45.65 8.75
CA LEU A 516 -10.44 45.05 9.99
C LEU A 516 -10.25 43.53 9.89
N CYS A 517 -11.16 42.82 9.22
CA CYS A 517 -11.00 41.40 8.94
C CYS A 517 -9.80 41.14 8.02
N LEU A 518 -9.64 41.90 6.94
CA LEU A 518 -8.49 41.76 6.03
C LEU A 518 -7.15 42.09 6.73
N VAL A 519 -7.13 43.07 7.63
CA VAL A 519 -5.97 43.41 8.45
C VAL A 519 -5.68 42.30 9.48
N LEU A 520 -6.68 41.75 10.16
CA LEU A 520 -6.51 40.61 11.06
C LEU A 520 -6.01 39.36 10.31
N LEU A 521 -6.53 39.11 9.11
CA LEU A 521 -6.08 38.03 8.24
C LEU A 521 -4.64 38.24 7.77
N ALA A 522 -4.27 39.47 7.39
CA ALA A 522 -2.90 39.82 7.04
C ALA A 522 -1.95 39.69 8.23
N VAL A 523 -2.39 40.04 9.44
CA VAL A 523 -1.61 39.90 10.68
C VAL A 523 -1.45 38.43 11.07
N ILE A 524 -2.49 37.62 10.99
CA ILE A 524 -2.41 36.17 11.27
C ILE A 524 -1.52 35.48 10.23
N PHE A 525 -1.66 35.83 8.95
CA PHE A 525 -0.80 35.32 7.88
C PHE A 525 0.65 35.74 8.09
N SER A 526 0.91 37.00 8.46
CA SER A 526 2.25 37.51 8.74
C SER A 526 2.87 36.88 9.98
N LEU A 527 2.09 36.66 11.04
CA LEU A 527 2.56 35.99 12.26
C LEU A 527 2.83 34.50 12.02
N GLY A 528 2.00 33.83 11.23
CA GLY A 528 2.24 32.47 10.76
C GLY A 528 3.50 32.37 9.90
N LEU A 529 3.67 33.30 8.96
CA LEU A 529 4.86 33.37 8.11
C LEU A 529 6.13 33.69 8.91
N VAL A 530 6.07 34.60 9.88
CA VAL A 530 7.20 34.92 10.78
C VAL A 530 7.53 33.74 11.70
N ALA A 531 6.54 32.98 12.17
CA ALA A 531 6.78 31.76 12.93
C ALA A 531 7.43 30.67 12.06
N ILE A 532 6.96 30.49 10.82
CA ILE A 532 7.57 29.59 9.83
C ILE A 532 9.02 30.01 9.53
N LEU A 533 9.26 31.30 9.31
CA LEU A 533 10.60 31.84 9.02
C LEU A 533 11.54 31.72 10.22
N ARG A 534 11.06 31.93 11.46
CA ARG A 534 11.86 31.70 12.67
C ARG A 534 12.22 30.23 12.87
N LEU A 535 11.26 29.32 12.67
CA LEU A 535 11.49 27.87 12.76
C LEU A 535 12.43 27.36 11.66
N ALA A 536 12.41 27.97 10.46
CA ALA A 536 13.38 27.68 9.40
C ALA A 536 14.79 28.20 9.74
N ASN A 537 14.89 29.36 10.39
CA ASN A 537 16.17 29.99 10.73
C ASN A 537 16.90 29.32 11.91
N GLU A 538 16.19 28.52 12.72
CA GLU A 538 16.77 27.82 13.87
C GLU A 538 17.37 26.45 13.54
N GLY A 539 17.42 26.00 12.27
CA GLY A 539 17.96 24.65 12.02
C GLY A 539 18.40 24.17 10.64
N ASN A 540 18.18 24.86 9.51
CA ASN A 540 18.78 24.45 8.22
C ASN A 540 18.67 25.55 7.13
N GLN A 541 19.65 25.63 6.22
CA GLN A 541 19.55 26.50 5.04
C GLN A 541 18.34 26.09 4.16
N LEU A 542 17.57 27.09 3.70
CA LEU A 542 16.45 26.89 2.77
C LEU A 542 16.94 26.20 1.48
N PRO A 543 16.25 25.16 0.96
CA PRO A 543 16.53 24.62 -0.36
C PRO A 543 16.39 25.71 -1.44
N SER A 544 17.35 25.77 -2.36
CA SER A 544 17.46 26.79 -3.42
C SER A 544 16.19 26.93 -4.30
N ALA A 545 15.35 25.89 -4.37
CA ALA A 545 14.07 25.90 -5.08
C ALA A 545 13.02 26.86 -4.49
N ILE A 546 13.09 27.20 -3.20
CA ILE A 546 12.17 28.17 -2.58
C ILE A 546 12.63 29.61 -2.87
N ALA A 547 13.95 29.85 -2.87
CA ALA A 547 14.52 31.17 -3.16
C ALA A 547 14.21 31.65 -4.59
N SER A 548 14.18 30.74 -5.58
CA SER A 548 13.83 31.11 -6.96
C SER A 548 12.35 31.43 -7.15
N SER A 549 11.46 30.91 -6.30
CA SER A 549 10.02 31.16 -6.37
C SER A 549 9.56 32.44 -5.65
N MET A 550 10.42 33.01 -4.80
CA MET A 550 10.12 34.22 -4.01
C MET A 550 10.66 35.51 -4.62
N GLY A 551 11.45 35.43 -5.69
CA GLY A 551 12.04 36.59 -6.38
C GLY A 551 11.07 37.45 -7.20
N GLU A 552 9.79 37.09 -7.30
CA GLU A 552 8.79 37.80 -8.14
C GLU A 552 7.59 38.36 -7.35
N ILE A 553 7.74 38.61 -6.04
CA ILE A 553 6.75 39.38 -5.28
C ILE A 553 7.42 40.67 -4.82
N GLU A 554 7.38 41.71 -5.67
CA GLU A 554 7.63 43.09 -5.25
C GLU A 554 6.38 43.66 -4.54
N VAL A 555 6.66 44.42 -3.48
CA VAL A 555 5.75 44.96 -2.44
C VAL A 555 4.73 45.96 -2.97
#